data_AF-A0A9D4SC40-F1
#
_entry.id   AF-A0A9D4SC40-F1
#
_cell.length_a   1.000
_cell.length_b   1.000
_cell.length_c   1.000
_cell.angle_alpha   90.00
_cell.angle_beta   90.00
_cell.angle_gamma   90.00
#
_symmetry.space_group_name_H-M   'P 1'
#
loop_
_entity.id
_entity.type
_entity.pdbx_description
1 polymer ?
#
loop_
_entity_poly.entity_id
_entity_poly.type
_entity_poly.pdbx_seq_one_letter_code
_entity_poly.pdbx_strand_id
1 'polypeptide(L)'
;MNFSGICHDELKFIVEKNGDRQYRRKCRLDSCVFYIIITRLVSCIISYAIDSTPSDSRLWQIDPYSINIYVDHKHLYINFMILILMIVLILFRAQLSLYNQPNVLSVSFQLPYDLIVINRQQYNQCLLSEEELRDKIDAKLANFHENIDRNNFKRWFYRHLIILQLWFKLENVDHKRLASFAKFNTLATMSMNCRQKLIITQTILEKCFRFFKIAYGPLTLQIFFHSYENLYQPFKIYLWNRLLLFIGEMFLIIYFVWLILRFIFFISTLQLLIVTYVICQIAEMKHRLRKIETNFSMKIDYLFIPTIRGRCLPIKMIQQLCVIHREHLRLSIYYCKSFQEVWGSFFFVFIAFSIPIHVMSLVSLRSMSNDSHHLRLQVYITFFVHSLTLIAALSTLAIQTSLLHSVSKYLPAIIPEIKYTRFKLRFGNWFDRLTNGKKYGPSFEPIGTITGHTVLNILFIYVGINIHE
;
A
#
# COMPACT_ATOMS: atom_id res chain seq x y z
N MET A 1 0.61 -23.47 11.40
CA MET A 1 1.06 -22.51 10.35
C MET A 1 1.72 -21.34 11.05
N ASN A 2 2.98 -21.01 10.76
CA ASN A 2 3.63 -19.84 11.34
C ASN A 2 2.90 -18.57 10.90
N PHE A 3 2.43 -17.78 11.87
CA PHE A 3 1.54 -16.64 11.66
C PHE A 3 2.32 -15.31 11.51
N SER A 4 3.53 -15.35 10.96
CA SER A 4 4.46 -14.21 10.97
C SER A 4 4.78 -13.74 9.55
N GLY A 5 4.30 -12.55 9.20
CA GLY A 5 4.85 -11.79 8.07
C GLY A 5 4.24 -12.09 6.72
N ILE A 6 2.96 -11.79 6.50
CA ILE A 6 2.33 -12.03 5.18
C ILE A 6 3.05 -11.31 4.05
N CYS A 7 3.39 -10.02 4.19
CA CYS A 7 4.14 -9.35 3.14
C CYS A 7 5.55 -9.92 2.98
N HIS A 8 6.19 -10.35 4.07
CA HIS A 8 7.48 -11.05 4.02
C HIS A 8 7.35 -12.39 3.29
N ASP A 9 6.44 -13.26 3.72
CA ASP A 9 6.23 -14.62 3.22
C ASP A 9 5.68 -14.62 1.80
N GLU A 10 4.73 -13.74 1.47
CA GLU A 10 4.14 -13.63 0.14
C GLU A 10 5.17 -13.10 -0.85
N LEU A 11 5.94 -12.05 -0.49
CA LEU A 11 6.99 -11.53 -1.36
C LEU A 11 8.16 -12.52 -1.50
N LYS A 12 8.55 -13.19 -0.41
CA LYS A 12 9.54 -14.27 -0.42
C LYS A 12 9.08 -15.43 -1.29
N PHE A 13 7.81 -15.82 -1.19
CA PHE A 13 7.21 -16.86 -2.03
C PHE A 13 7.17 -16.45 -3.50
N ILE A 14 6.79 -15.20 -3.82
CA ILE A 14 6.81 -14.68 -5.19
C ILE A 14 8.23 -14.69 -5.75
N VAL A 15 9.22 -14.22 -4.98
CA VAL A 15 10.58 -14.04 -5.48
C VAL A 15 11.38 -15.34 -5.53
N GLU A 16 11.44 -16.07 -4.42
CA GLU A 16 12.30 -17.26 -4.27
C GLU A 16 11.67 -18.53 -4.87
N LYS A 17 10.33 -18.63 -4.92
CA LYS A 17 9.63 -19.79 -5.51
C LYS A 17 9.17 -19.54 -6.93
N ASN A 18 9.58 -18.43 -7.55
CA ASN A 18 9.26 -18.19 -8.95
C ASN A 18 9.78 -19.35 -9.82
N GLY A 19 8.92 -19.90 -10.67
CA GLY A 19 9.24 -21.07 -11.50
C GLY A 19 9.09 -22.43 -10.82
N ASP A 20 8.85 -22.51 -9.51
CA ASP A 20 8.55 -23.77 -8.80
C ASP A 20 7.15 -24.31 -9.23
N ARG A 21 7.01 -25.63 -9.27
CA ARG A 21 5.72 -26.31 -9.52
C ARG A 21 4.69 -25.93 -8.45
N GLN A 22 5.09 -25.78 -7.19
CA GLN A 22 4.16 -25.40 -6.11
C GLN A 22 3.62 -23.97 -6.29
N TYR A 23 4.49 -23.04 -6.66
CA TYR A 23 4.11 -21.66 -6.99
C TYR A 23 3.09 -21.60 -8.12
N ARG A 24 3.40 -22.25 -9.25
CA ARG A 24 2.50 -22.32 -10.42
C ARG A 24 1.15 -22.94 -10.08
N ARG A 25 1.11 -23.96 -9.21
CA ARG A 25 -0.15 -24.58 -8.75
C ARG A 25 -1.01 -23.58 -7.97
N LYS A 26 -0.43 -22.86 -7.01
CA LYS A 26 -1.15 -21.83 -6.24
C LYS A 26 -1.70 -20.74 -7.18
N CYS A 27 -0.87 -20.20 -8.07
CA CYS A 27 -1.31 -19.14 -8.99
C CYS A 27 -2.41 -19.61 -9.95
N ARG A 28 -2.37 -20.88 -10.40
CA ARG A 28 -3.44 -21.47 -11.21
C ARG A 28 -4.74 -21.62 -10.42
N LEU A 29 -4.68 -22.09 -9.17
CA LEU A 29 -5.87 -22.19 -8.31
C LEU A 29 -6.53 -20.82 -8.09
N ASP A 30 -5.72 -19.82 -7.73
CA ASP A 30 -6.19 -18.43 -7.59
C ASP A 30 -6.85 -17.94 -8.89
N SER A 31 -6.23 -18.21 -10.04
CA SER A 31 -6.77 -17.84 -11.36
C SER A 31 -8.06 -18.59 -11.70
N CYS A 32 -8.16 -19.89 -11.38
CA CYS A 32 -9.36 -20.69 -11.59
C CYS A 32 -10.56 -20.11 -10.82
N VAL A 33 -10.37 -19.67 -9.58
CA VAL A 33 -11.43 -19.02 -8.80
C VAL A 33 -11.92 -17.76 -9.50
N PHE A 34 -11.01 -16.90 -9.99
CA PHE A 34 -11.40 -15.73 -10.79
C PHE A 34 -12.18 -16.12 -12.04
N TYR A 35 -11.73 -17.13 -12.79
CA TYR A 35 -12.45 -17.60 -13.98
C TYR A 35 -13.85 -18.06 -13.64
N ILE A 36 -14.04 -18.85 -12.58
CA ILE A 36 -15.36 -19.33 -12.15
C ILE A 36 -16.28 -18.13 -11.84
N ILE A 37 -15.80 -17.14 -11.08
CA ILE A 37 -16.58 -15.95 -10.73
C ILE A 37 -16.91 -15.12 -11.97
N ILE A 38 -15.95 -14.89 -12.87
CA ILE A 38 -16.17 -14.16 -14.13
C ILE A 38 -17.23 -14.88 -14.98
N THR A 39 -17.10 -16.20 -15.17
CA THR A 39 -18.08 -16.98 -15.94
C THR A 39 -19.45 -16.92 -15.32
N ARG A 40 -19.56 -17.03 -13.98
CA ARG A 40 -20.81 -16.94 -13.24
C ARG A 40 -21.51 -15.60 -13.48
N LEU A 41 -20.78 -14.49 -13.34
CA LEU A 41 -21.30 -13.13 -13.55
C LEU A 41 -21.75 -12.91 -15.00
N VAL A 42 -20.91 -13.29 -15.97
CA VAL A 42 -21.23 -13.15 -17.41
C VAL A 42 -22.45 -13.98 -17.77
N SER A 43 -22.54 -15.23 -17.30
CA SER A 43 -23.68 -16.10 -17.56
C SER A 43 -24.98 -15.54 -16.96
N CYS A 44 -24.94 -14.92 -15.79
CA CYS A 44 -26.11 -14.24 -15.21
C CYS A 44 -26.55 -13.04 -16.05
N ILE A 45 -25.61 -12.19 -16.49
CA ILE A 45 -25.89 -11.04 -17.35
C ILE A 45 -26.53 -11.49 -18.67
N ILE A 46 -25.92 -12.48 -19.34
CA ILE A 46 -26.43 -13.02 -20.61
C ILE A 46 -27.82 -13.63 -20.42
N SER A 47 -28.00 -14.44 -19.37
CA SER A 47 -29.30 -15.05 -19.06
C SER A 47 -30.39 -14.02 -18.77
N TYR A 48 -30.04 -12.86 -18.21
CA TYR A 48 -30.98 -11.77 -17.97
C TYR A 48 -31.32 -11.02 -19.26
N ALA A 49 -30.33 -10.80 -20.14
CA ALA A 49 -30.52 -10.07 -21.39
C ALA A 49 -31.31 -10.87 -22.45
N ILE A 50 -31.26 -12.21 -22.40
CA ILE A 50 -31.98 -13.08 -23.33
C ILE A 50 -33.36 -13.40 -22.76
N ASP A 51 -34.36 -12.61 -23.17
CA ASP A 51 -35.76 -12.72 -22.73
C ASP A 51 -36.42 -14.06 -23.12
N SER A 52 -35.87 -14.73 -24.15
CA SER A 52 -36.32 -16.03 -24.66
C SER A 52 -35.78 -17.26 -23.90
N THR A 53 -35.04 -17.06 -22.80
CA THR A 53 -34.61 -18.21 -21.97
C THR A 53 -35.84 -18.84 -21.28
N PRO A 54 -36.06 -20.17 -21.44
CA PRO A 54 -37.14 -20.87 -20.74
C PRO A 54 -37.07 -20.56 -19.24
N SER A 55 -38.23 -20.38 -18.59
CA SER A 55 -38.34 -19.98 -17.17
C SER A 55 -37.43 -20.77 -16.25
N ASP A 56 -37.25 -22.06 -16.54
CA ASP A 56 -36.52 -23.02 -15.72
C ASP A 56 -35.00 -22.96 -15.93
N SER A 57 -34.53 -22.16 -16.89
CA SER A 57 -33.12 -21.98 -17.27
C SER A 57 -32.58 -20.58 -17.00
N ARG A 58 -33.36 -19.71 -16.35
CA ARG A 58 -32.96 -18.34 -16.01
C ARG A 58 -31.92 -18.37 -14.88
N LEU A 59 -30.64 -18.45 -15.25
CA LEU A 59 -29.51 -18.53 -14.32
C LEU A 59 -29.51 -17.39 -13.30
N TRP A 60 -29.93 -16.18 -13.70
CA TRP A 60 -30.00 -15.03 -12.80
C TRP A 60 -31.06 -15.17 -11.68
N GLN A 61 -32.07 -16.03 -11.87
CA GLN A 61 -33.09 -16.36 -10.86
C GLN A 61 -32.66 -17.51 -9.94
N ILE A 62 -31.74 -18.36 -10.41
CA ILE A 62 -31.21 -19.50 -9.65
C ILE A 62 -30.02 -19.07 -8.82
N ASP A 63 -29.24 -18.11 -9.32
CA ASP A 63 -28.07 -17.58 -8.65
C ASP A 63 -28.46 -16.71 -7.44
N PRO A 64 -28.09 -17.09 -6.21
CA PRO A 64 -28.53 -16.39 -5.00
C PRO A 64 -28.08 -14.92 -4.95
N TYR A 65 -26.92 -14.57 -5.49
CA TYR A 65 -26.43 -13.19 -5.42
C TYR A 65 -27.10 -12.31 -6.46
N SER A 66 -27.25 -12.85 -7.66
CA SER A 66 -27.98 -12.24 -8.74
C SER A 66 -29.44 -11.98 -8.36
N ILE A 67 -30.12 -12.94 -7.74
CA ILE A 67 -31.52 -12.76 -7.37
C ILE A 67 -31.68 -11.71 -6.26
N ASN A 68 -30.76 -11.64 -5.28
CA ASN A 68 -30.78 -10.56 -4.29
C ASN A 68 -30.63 -9.18 -4.96
N ILE A 69 -29.64 -9.02 -5.84
CA ILE A 69 -29.45 -7.75 -6.58
C ILE A 69 -30.69 -7.43 -7.41
N TYR A 70 -31.33 -8.44 -8.03
CA TYR A 70 -32.53 -8.25 -8.82
C TYR A 70 -33.76 -7.88 -7.96
N VAL A 71 -33.97 -8.55 -6.83
CA VAL A 71 -35.10 -8.30 -5.93
C VAL A 71 -35.01 -6.89 -5.35
N ASP A 72 -33.81 -6.50 -4.90
CA ASP A 72 -33.60 -5.19 -4.29
C ASP A 72 -33.53 -4.08 -5.34
N HIS A 73 -32.95 -4.37 -6.52
CA HIS A 73 -32.57 -3.36 -7.52
C HIS A 73 -32.85 -3.78 -8.96
N LYS A 74 -34.06 -4.29 -9.24
CA LYS A 74 -34.50 -4.78 -10.56
C LYS A 74 -34.09 -3.87 -11.73
N HIS A 75 -34.30 -2.56 -11.61
CA HIS A 75 -34.04 -1.59 -12.67
C HIS A 75 -32.54 -1.29 -12.90
N LEU A 76 -31.68 -1.63 -11.94
CA LEU A 76 -30.23 -1.38 -11.99
C LEU A 76 -29.43 -2.69 -12.09
N TYR A 77 -30.10 -3.84 -12.19
CA TYR A 77 -29.49 -5.16 -12.13
C TYR A 77 -28.30 -5.31 -13.10
N ILE A 78 -28.51 -5.00 -14.40
CA ILE A 78 -27.44 -5.10 -15.42
C ILE A 78 -26.25 -4.21 -15.04
N ASN A 79 -26.52 -2.98 -14.59
CA ASN A 79 -25.47 -2.02 -14.27
C ASN A 79 -24.63 -2.48 -13.06
N PHE A 80 -25.27 -3.02 -12.01
CA PHE A 80 -24.57 -3.59 -10.86
C PHE A 80 -23.75 -4.82 -11.24
N MET A 81 -24.30 -5.73 -12.04
CA MET A 81 -23.60 -6.94 -12.46
C MET A 81 -22.39 -6.61 -13.35
N ILE A 82 -22.52 -5.65 -14.27
CA ILE A 82 -21.39 -5.15 -15.06
C ILE A 82 -20.33 -4.54 -14.15
N LEU A 83 -20.73 -3.74 -13.16
CA LEU A 83 -19.79 -3.13 -12.22
C LEU A 83 -19.01 -4.18 -11.41
N ILE A 84 -19.68 -5.21 -10.89
CA ILE A 84 -19.03 -6.31 -10.16
C ILE A 84 -18.08 -7.07 -11.09
N LEU A 85 -18.52 -7.39 -12.31
CA LEU A 85 -17.69 -8.05 -13.32
C LEU A 85 -16.43 -7.23 -13.63
N MET A 86 -16.60 -5.92 -13.82
CA MET A 86 -15.50 -4.99 -14.02
C MET A 86 -14.51 -5.06 -12.86
N ILE A 87 -14.96 -4.93 -11.61
CA ILE A 87 -14.09 -5.03 -10.41
C ILE A 87 -13.33 -6.37 -10.39
N VAL A 88 -14.01 -7.48 -10.68
CA VAL A 88 -13.39 -8.82 -10.71
C VAL A 88 -12.31 -8.90 -11.80
N LEU A 89 -12.55 -8.35 -12.99
CA LEU A 89 -11.59 -8.32 -14.09
C LEU A 89 -10.34 -7.49 -13.74
N ILE A 90 -10.49 -6.36 -13.04
CA ILE A 90 -9.36 -5.56 -12.54
C ILE A 90 -8.49 -6.40 -11.61
N LEU A 91 -9.13 -7.01 -10.61
CA LEU A 91 -8.45 -7.82 -9.60
C LEU A 91 -7.75 -9.01 -10.25
N PHE A 92 -8.39 -9.65 -11.22
CA PHE A 92 -7.80 -10.72 -11.99
C PHE A 92 -6.57 -10.24 -12.78
N ARG A 93 -6.67 -9.11 -13.49
CA ARG A 93 -5.53 -8.52 -14.21
C ARG A 93 -4.38 -8.18 -13.26
N ALA A 94 -4.71 -7.64 -12.09
CA ALA A 94 -3.73 -7.26 -11.07
C ALA A 94 -3.04 -8.50 -10.47
N GLN A 95 -3.80 -9.57 -10.20
CA GLN A 95 -3.28 -10.88 -9.79
C GLN A 95 -2.31 -11.43 -10.85
N LEU A 96 -2.69 -11.41 -12.13
CA LEU A 96 -1.81 -11.86 -13.22
C LEU A 96 -0.53 -11.02 -13.29
N SER A 97 -0.63 -9.70 -13.14
CA SER A 97 0.52 -8.79 -13.21
C SER A 97 1.52 -9.01 -12.07
N LEU A 98 1.03 -9.34 -10.87
CA LEU A 98 1.88 -9.52 -9.68
C LEU A 98 2.41 -10.95 -9.53
N TYR A 99 1.59 -11.96 -9.84
CA TYR A 99 1.90 -13.37 -9.55
C TYR A 99 2.29 -14.20 -10.79
N ASN A 100 2.08 -13.69 -12.00
CA ASN A 100 2.52 -14.36 -13.23
C ASN A 100 3.56 -13.52 -13.99
N GLN A 101 4.28 -12.63 -13.30
CA GLN A 101 5.29 -11.79 -13.93
C GLN A 101 6.54 -12.63 -14.30
N PRO A 102 6.99 -12.62 -15.57
CA PRO A 102 8.14 -13.42 -15.99
C PRO A 102 9.47 -12.89 -15.44
N ASN A 103 9.55 -11.60 -15.06
CA ASN A 103 10.80 -10.95 -14.67
C ASN A 103 10.77 -10.46 -13.21
N VAL A 104 10.81 -11.42 -12.29
CA VAL A 104 10.94 -11.19 -10.84
C VAL A 104 12.29 -10.54 -10.46
N LEU A 105 13.27 -10.54 -11.37
CA LEU A 105 14.53 -9.81 -11.23
C LEU A 105 14.40 -8.31 -11.57
N SER A 106 13.21 -7.84 -11.95
CA SER A 106 12.95 -6.43 -12.15
C SER A 106 13.18 -5.64 -10.85
N VAL A 107 13.56 -4.37 -11.01
CA VAL A 107 13.75 -3.43 -9.90
C VAL A 107 12.48 -3.34 -9.04
N SER A 108 11.32 -3.49 -9.68
CA SER A 108 9.99 -3.40 -9.09
C SER A 108 9.72 -4.45 -8.01
N PHE A 109 10.35 -5.63 -8.11
CA PHE A 109 10.27 -6.68 -7.10
C PHE A 109 11.50 -6.75 -6.21
N GLN A 110 12.68 -6.48 -6.77
CA GLN A 110 13.95 -6.52 -6.03
C GLN A 110 14.03 -5.43 -4.94
N LEU A 111 13.59 -4.19 -5.22
CA LEU A 111 13.63 -3.12 -4.22
C LEU A 111 12.74 -3.45 -3.01
N PRO A 112 11.44 -3.78 -3.17
CA PRO A 112 10.66 -4.20 -2.01
C PRO A 112 11.18 -5.48 -1.36
N TYR A 113 11.76 -6.40 -2.11
CA TYR A 113 12.35 -7.62 -1.55
C TYR A 113 13.49 -7.30 -0.58
N ASP A 114 14.37 -6.37 -0.96
CA ASP A 114 15.44 -5.88 -0.08
C ASP A 114 14.87 -5.19 1.18
N LEU A 115 13.87 -4.33 0.99
CA LEU A 115 13.26 -3.54 2.07
C LEU A 115 12.49 -4.40 3.09
N ILE A 116 11.84 -5.48 2.62
CA ILE A 116 10.91 -6.28 3.42
C ILE A 116 11.55 -7.61 3.83
N VAL A 117 12.07 -8.37 2.88
CA VAL A 117 12.55 -9.74 3.13
C VAL A 117 13.95 -9.68 3.73
N ILE A 118 14.92 -9.08 3.03
CA ILE A 118 16.31 -9.06 3.48
C ILE A 118 16.43 -8.28 4.80
N ASN A 119 15.84 -7.09 4.89
CA ASN A 119 15.90 -6.29 6.10
C ASN A 119 15.29 -7.01 7.32
N ARG A 120 14.18 -7.74 7.15
CA ARG A 120 13.55 -8.52 8.23
C ARG A 120 14.37 -9.74 8.62
N GLN A 121 14.98 -10.43 7.65
CA GLN A 121 15.84 -11.57 7.94
C GLN A 121 17.08 -11.14 8.73
N GLN A 122 17.75 -10.07 8.30
CA GLN A 122 18.89 -9.50 9.02
C GLN A 122 18.49 -9.01 10.42
N TYR A 123 17.31 -8.39 10.56
CA TYR A 123 16.76 -8.01 11.87
C TYR A 123 16.59 -9.22 12.79
N ASN A 124 15.95 -10.29 12.31
CA ASN A 124 15.70 -11.49 13.11
C ASN A 124 17.02 -12.16 13.57
N GLN A 125 18.08 -12.09 12.76
CA GLN A 125 19.41 -12.62 13.11
C GLN A 125 20.13 -11.81 14.20
N CYS A 126 19.68 -10.58 14.48
CA CYS A 126 20.28 -9.68 15.45
C CYS A 126 19.43 -9.49 16.72
N LEU A 127 18.34 -10.23 16.86
CA LEU A 127 17.53 -10.24 18.08
C LEU A 127 18.39 -10.70 19.27
N LEU A 128 18.28 -9.96 20.37
CA LEU A 128 18.88 -10.36 21.64
C LEU A 128 18.24 -11.65 22.14
N SER A 129 18.99 -12.41 22.92
CA SER A 129 18.45 -13.58 23.61
C SER A 129 17.33 -13.18 24.59
N GLU A 130 16.45 -14.12 24.94
CA GLU A 130 15.38 -13.84 25.91
C GLU A 130 15.93 -13.39 27.28
N GLU A 131 17.09 -13.91 27.68
CA GLU A 131 17.76 -13.58 28.94
C GLU A 131 18.26 -12.13 28.92
N GLU A 132 19.03 -11.72 27.90
CA GLU A 132 19.50 -10.34 27.76
C GLU A 132 18.36 -9.33 27.67
N LEU A 133 17.24 -9.70 27.03
CA LEU A 133 16.06 -8.86 26.96
C LEU A 133 15.38 -8.72 28.32
N ARG A 134 15.28 -9.80 29.10
CA ARG A 134 14.73 -9.78 30.47
C ARG A 134 15.57 -8.89 31.37
N ASP A 135 16.90 -9.04 31.34
CA ASP A 135 17.82 -8.22 32.14
C ASP A 135 17.67 -6.72 31.82
N LYS A 136 17.52 -6.37 30.53
CA LYS A 136 17.26 -4.97 30.11
C LYS A 136 15.91 -4.46 30.60
N ILE A 137 14.86 -5.29 30.56
CA ILE A 137 13.53 -4.91 31.04
C ILE A 137 13.59 -4.68 32.55
N ASP A 138 14.24 -5.58 33.29
CA ASP A 138 14.32 -5.52 34.74
C ASP A 138 15.19 -4.34 35.21
N ALA A 139 16.29 -4.04 34.51
CA ALA A 139 17.09 -2.84 34.77
C ALA A 139 16.28 -1.54 34.55
N LYS A 140 15.47 -1.46 33.49
CA LYS A 140 14.60 -0.30 33.26
C LYS A 140 13.46 -0.23 34.28
N LEU A 141 12.89 -1.37 34.66
CA LEU A 141 11.84 -1.44 35.70
C LEU A 141 12.36 -1.01 37.07
N ALA A 142 13.63 -1.33 37.40
CA ALA A 142 14.27 -0.91 38.65
C ALA A 142 14.32 0.61 38.79
N ASN A 143 14.61 1.34 37.71
CA ASN A 143 14.58 2.81 37.68
C ASN A 143 13.18 3.40 37.93
N PHE A 144 12.11 2.62 37.74
CA PHE A 144 10.73 3.03 38.04
C PHE A 144 10.27 2.54 39.43
N HIS A 145 10.97 1.58 40.05
CA HIS A 145 10.58 0.98 41.33
C HIS A 145 10.70 1.93 42.52
N GLU A 146 11.48 3.01 42.44
CA GLU A 146 11.54 4.02 43.52
C GLU A 146 10.21 4.77 43.73
N ASN A 147 9.29 4.76 42.75
CA ASN A 147 8.05 5.56 42.78
C ASN A 147 6.74 4.76 42.59
N ILE A 148 6.79 3.42 42.50
CA ILE A 148 5.60 2.61 42.20
C ILE A 148 5.34 1.64 43.33
N ASP A 149 4.29 1.95 44.10
CA ASP A 149 3.67 1.09 45.11
C ASP A 149 3.39 -0.34 44.62
N ARG A 150 3.26 -1.27 45.58
CA ARG A 150 3.05 -2.75 45.47
C ARG A 150 1.87 -3.23 44.59
N ASN A 151 1.26 -2.39 43.76
CA ASN A 151 0.13 -2.77 42.90
C ASN A 151 0.60 -3.56 41.67
N ASN A 152 0.28 -4.86 41.66
CA ASN A 152 0.61 -5.81 40.60
C ASN A 152 0.11 -5.38 39.21
N PHE A 153 -1.04 -4.68 39.12
CA PHE A 153 -1.57 -4.22 37.84
C PHE A 153 -0.71 -3.10 37.23
N LYS A 154 -0.26 -2.14 38.04
CA LYS A 154 0.64 -1.07 37.59
C LYS A 154 1.95 -1.68 37.10
N ARG A 155 2.54 -2.61 37.87
CA ARG A 155 3.79 -3.29 37.48
C ARG A 155 3.65 -4.05 36.16
N TRP A 156 2.54 -4.76 35.95
CA TRP A 156 2.23 -5.41 34.68
C TRP A 156 2.12 -4.41 33.53
N PHE A 157 1.39 -3.30 33.71
CA PHE A 157 1.23 -2.25 32.70
C PHE A 157 2.57 -1.60 32.32
N TYR A 158 3.38 -1.20 33.31
CA TYR A 158 4.69 -0.59 33.07
C TYR A 158 5.66 -1.56 32.40
N ARG A 159 5.63 -2.86 32.76
CA ARG A 159 6.44 -3.87 32.08
C ARG A 159 6.09 -3.96 30.60
N HIS A 160 4.81 -4.00 30.25
CA HIS A 160 4.37 -3.98 28.84
C HIS A 160 4.71 -2.68 28.13
N LEU A 161 4.60 -1.55 28.82
CA LEU A 161 4.97 -0.25 28.27
C LEU A 161 6.48 -0.17 27.98
N ILE A 162 7.33 -0.69 28.87
CA ILE A 162 8.79 -0.78 28.67
C ILE A 162 9.11 -1.73 27.52
N ILE A 163 8.47 -2.90 27.43
CA ILE A 163 8.62 -3.83 26.30
C ILE A 163 8.29 -3.11 24.99
N LEU A 164 7.17 -2.37 24.96
CA LEU A 164 6.74 -1.62 23.80
C LEU A 164 7.72 -0.49 23.45
N GLN A 165 8.25 0.23 24.45
CA GLN A 165 9.30 1.25 24.24
C GLN A 165 10.61 0.66 23.70
N LEU A 166 11.09 -0.44 24.30
CA LEU A 166 12.29 -1.16 23.85
C LEU A 166 12.12 -1.62 22.41
N TRP A 167 10.93 -2.06 22.06
CA TRP A 167 10.58 -2.50 20.72
C TRP A 167 10.53 -1.33 19.72
N PHE A 168 9.89 -0.21 20.06
CA PHE A 168 9.88 1.00 19.21
C PHE A 168 11.26 1.62 19.01
N LYS A 169 12.16 1.50 20.00
CA LYS A 169 13.55 1.96 19.88
C LYS A 169 14.50 0.91 19.30
N LEU A 170 14.01 -0.31 19.07
CA LEU A 170 14.81 -1.45 18.61
C LEU A 170 15.99 -1.79 19.53
N GLU A 171 15.85 -1.48 20.83
CA GLU A 171 16.86 -1.81 21.86
C GLU A 171 16.88 -3.31 22.20
N ASN A 172 15.93 -4.07 21.64
CA ASN A 172 15.88 -5.52 21.65
C ASN A 172 16.79 -6.17 20.59
N VAL A 173 17.64 -5.37 19.91
CA VAL A 173 18.55 -5.83 18.87
C VAL A 173 19.98 -5.34 19.12
N ASP A 174 20.95 -6.18 18.76
CA ASP A 174 22.34 -5.75 18.66
C ASP A 174 22.53 -4.84 17.43
N HIS A 175 22.56 -3.52 17.69
CA HIS A 175 22.76 -2.50 16.66
C HIS A 175 24.11 -2.61 15.95
N LYS A 176 25.17 -3.08 16.62
CA LYS A 176 26.50 -3.21 15.99
C LYS A 176 26.48 -4.34 14.97
N ARG A 177 25.86 -5.47 15.33
CA ARG A 177 25.66 -6.60 14.42
C ARG A 177 24.70 -6.25 13.29
N LEU A 178 23.62 -5.51 13.56
CA LEU A 178 22.71 -5.09 12.51
C LEU A 178 23.37 -4.10 11.53
N ALA A 179 24.22 -3.19 12.03
CA ALA A 179 24.95 -2.23 11.21
C ALA A 179 26.08 -2.87 10.38
N SER A 180 26.61 -4.02 10.79
CA SER A 180 27.65 -4.73 10.01
C SER A 180 27.09 -5.40 8.75
N PHE A 181 25.77 -5.66 8.69
CA PHE A 181 25.09 -6.09 7.47
C PHE A 181 24.96 -4.92 6.48
N ALA A 182 25.97 -4.77 5.61
CA ALA A 182 26.08 -3.63 4.70
C ALA A 182 25.38 -3.82 3.34
N LYS A 183 25.01 -5.04 2.93
CA LYS A 183 24.62 -5.34 1.54
C LYS A 183 23.13 -5.60 1.38
N PHE A 184 22.48 -4.72 0.63
CA PHE A 184 21.25 -4.98 -0.11
C PHE A 184 21.60 -5.10 -1.60
N ASN A 185 20.79 -5.81 -2.39
CA ASN A 185 21.10 -6.05 -3.81
C ASN A 185 20.89 -4.79 -4.65
N THR A 186 19.85 -4.02 -4.33
CA THR A 186 19.40 -2.83 -5.05
C THR A 186 19.74 -1.52 -4.35
N LEU A 187 20.16 -1.55 -3.09
CA LEU A 187 20.48 -0.35 -2.31
C LEU A 187 21.95 -0.36 -1.92
N ALA A 188 22.66 0.73 -2.23
CA ALA A 188 24.07 0.85 -1.90
C ALA A 188 24.29 0.92 -0.38
N THR A 189 23.44 1.67 0.33
CA THR A 189 23.41 1.77 1.80
C THR A 189 22.01 2.20 2.25
N MET A 190 21.58 1.75 3.43
CA MET A 190 20.34 2.21 4.08
C MET A 190 20.67 2.58 5.52
N SER A 191 20.30 3.80 5.94
CA SER A 191 20.56 4.26 7.30
C SER A 191 19.80 3.43 8.33
N MET A 192 20.40 3.25 9.51
CA MET A 192 19.80 2.48 10.59
C MET A 192 18.41 3.00 10.98
N ASN A 193 18.22 4.32 11.02
CA ASN A 193 16.90 4.92 11.29
C ASN A 193 15.85 4.50 10.25
N CYS A 194 16.23 4.44 8.97
CA CYS A 194 15.35 3.94 7.91
C CYS A 194 15.00 2.47 8.12
N ARG A 195 15.99 1.62 8.40
CA ARG A 195 15.80 0.19 8.71
C ARG A 195 14.83 0.00 9.86
N GLN A 196 15.03 0.77 10.93
CA GLN A 196 14.21 0.74 12.14
C GLN A 196 12.75 1.07 11.83
N LYS A 197 12.50 2.19 11.15
CA LYS A 197 11.14 2.61 10.77
C LYS A 197 10.45 1.56 9.90
N LEU A 198 11.16 0.97 8.94
CA LEU A 198 10.59 -0.09 8.09
C LEU A 198 10.18 -1.32 8.89
N ILE A 199 11.02 -1.79 9.83
CA ILE A 199 10.71 -2.95 10.68
C ILE A 199 9.49 -2.67 11.58
N ILE A 200 9.42 -1.47 12.15
CA ILE A 200 8.30 -1.04 12.99
C ILE A 200 7.02 -0.99 12.16
N THR A 201 7.03 -0.30 11.02
CA THR A 201 5.88 -0.20 10.11
C THR A 201 5.41 -1.59 9.68
N GLN A 202 6.34 -2.45 9.25
CA GLN A 202 6.02 -3.81 8.82
C GLN A 202 5.35 -4.61 9.96
N THR A 203 5.89 -4.55 11.18
CA THR A 203 5.34 -5.35 12.28
C THR A 203 3.97 -4.83 12.75
N ILE A 204 3.76 -3.52 12.77
CA ILE A 204 2.44 -2.94 13.07
C ILE A 204 1.41 -3.46 12.06
N LEU A 205 1.74 -3.40 10.76
CA LEU A 205 0.86 -3.91 9.70
C LEU A 205 0.59 -5.42 9.85
N GLU A 206 1.62 -6.22 10.14
CA GLU A 206 1.48 -7.66 10.40
C GLU A 206 0.51 -7.95 11.55
N LYS A 207 0.58 -7.17 12.65
CA LYS A 207 -0.33 -7.31 13.80
C LYS A 207 -1.75 -6.89 13.43
N CYS A 208 -1.92 -5.77 12.72
CA CYS A 208 -3.22 -5.32 12.21
C CYS A 208 -3.86 -6.40 11.32
N PHE A 209 -3.11 -6.99 10.40
CA PHE A 209 -3.65 -8.05 9.55
C PHE A 209 -4.02 -9.30 10.34
N ARG A 210 -3.18 -9.72 11.29
CA ARG A 210 -3.52 -10.88 12.13
C ARG A 210 -4.86 -10.65 12.84
N PHE A 211 -5.09 -9.43 13.33
CA PHE A 211 -6.37 -9.06 13.92
C PHE A 211 -7.52 -9.15 12.89
N PHE A 212 -7.36 -8.56 11.70
CA PHE A 212 -8.36 -8.67 10.62
C PHE A 212 -8.66 -10.12 10.23
N LYS A 213 -7.64 -10.99 10.15
CA LYS A 213 -7.81 -12.41 9.82
C LYS A 213 -8.59 -13.16 10.88
N ILE A 214 -8.34 -12.87 12.16
CA ILE A 214 -9.07 -13.47 13.28
C ILE A 214 -10.53 -13.01 13.24
N ALA A 215 -10.77 -11.72 13.00
CA ALA A 215 -12.12 -11.16 12.88
C ALA A 215 -12.87 -11.64 11.63
N TYR A 216 -12.15 -11.95 10.54
CA TYR A 216 -12.74 -12.39 9.28
C TYR A 216 -13.52 -13.70 9.40
N GLY A 217 -13.02 -14.67 10.18
CA GLY A 217 -13.69 -15.96 10.38
C GLY A 217 -15.13 -15.80 10.91
N PRO A 218 -15.32 -15.18 12.09
CA PRO A 218 -16.66 -14.92 12.64
C PRO A 218 -17.55 -14.09 11.70
N LEU A 219 -17.01 -13.05 11.05
CA LEU A 219 -17.77 -12.23 10.10
C LEU A 219 -18.26 -13.04 8.90
N THR A 220 -17.42 -13.90 8.32
CA THR A 220 -17.84 -14.77 7.21
C THR A 220 -18.91 -15.76 7.62
N LEU A 221 -18.84 -16.27 8.85
CA LEU A 221 -19.81 -17.20 9.39
C LEU A 221 -21.15 -16.53 9.68
N GLN A 222 -21.14 -15.28 10.15
CA GLN A 222 -22.34 -14.47 10.31
C GLN A 222 -22.99 -14.13 8.96
N ILE A 223 -22.20 -13.70 7.97
CA ILE A 223 -22.69 -13.46 6.60
C ILE A 223 -23.25 -14.75 6.01
N PHE A 224 -22.61 -15.89 6.26
CA PHE A 224 -23.09 -17.20 5.82
C PHE A 224 -24.49 -17.49 6.37
N PHE A 225 -24.69 -17.36 7.69
CA PHE A 225 -25.99 -17.62 8.31
C PHE A 225 -27.05 -16.64 7.84
N HIS A 226 -26.74 -15.35 7.77
CA HIS A 226 -27.69 -14.34 7.30
C HIS A 226 -28.08 -14.54 5.83
N SER A 227 -27.10 -14.86 4.98
CA SER A 227 -27.35 -15.19 3.58
C SER A 227 -28.19 -16.46 3.46
N TYR A 228 -27.91 -17.49 4.26
CA TYR A 228 -28.71 -18.71 4.30
C TYR A 228 -30.17 -18.44 4.72
N GLU A 229 -30.37 -17.63 5.77
CA GLU A 229 -31.70 -17.27 6.24
C GLU A 229 -32.49 -16.46 5.20
N ASN A 230 -31.88 -15.44 4.58
CA ASN A 230 -32.60 -14.57 3.64
C ASN A 230 -32.81 -15.20 2.26
N LEU A 231 -31.79 -15.91 1.74
CA LEU A 231 -31.83 -16.45 0.38
C LEU A 231 -32.54 -17.80 0.31
N TYR A 232 -32.50 -18.60 1.38
CA TYR A 232 -32.90 -20.00 1.29
C TYR A 232 -34.27 -20.29 1.92
N GLN A 233 -34.73 -19.50 2.89
CA GLN A 233 -36.09 -19.56 3.43
C GLN A 233 -37.20 -19.45 2.36
N PRO A 234 -37.11 -18.59 1.32
CA PRO A 234 -38.15 -18.51 0.30
C PRO A 234 -38.17 -19.72 -0.66
N PHE A 235 -37.06 -20.43 -0.86
CA PHE A 235 -36.95 -21.55 -1.82
C PHE A 235 -37.15 -22.93 -1.17
N LYS A 236 -38.14 -23.08 -0.29
CA LYS A 236 -38.48 -24.25 0.59
C LYS A 236 -38.34 -25.69 0.02
N ILE A 237 -38.02 -25.90 -1.25
CA ILE A 237 -38.31 -27.13 -1.99
C ILE A 237 -37.14 -28.13 -2.12
N TYR A 238 -35.86 -27.81 -1.86
CA TYR A 238 -34.77 -28.83 -1.96
C TYR A 238 -33.59 -28.63 -1.00
N LEU A 239 -33.86 -28.47 0.30
CA LEU A 239 -32.84 -28.11 1.31
C LEU A 239 -31.67 -29.10 1.41
N TRP A 240 -31.94 -30.40 1.44
CA TRP A 240 -30.91 -31.44 1.68
C TRP A 240 -30.08 -31.79 0.44
N ASN A 241 -30.72 -31.86 -0.74
CA ASN A 241 -30.02 -32.22 -1.98
C ASN A 241 -29.10 -31.11 -2.51
N ARG A 242 -29.35 -29.85 -2.12
CA ARG A 242 -28.53 -28.70 -2.53
C ARG A 242 -27.63 -28.14 -1.43
N LEU A 243 -27.67 -28.69 -0.22
CA LEU A 243 -26.81 -28.26 0.90
C LEU A 243 -25.32 -28.34 0.53
N LEU A 244 -24.90 -29.42 -0.14
CA LEU A 244 -23.50 -29.62 -0.53
C LEU A 244 -23.04 -28.60 -1.57
N LEU A 245 -23.92 -28.27 -2.54
CA LEU A 245 -23.66 -27.22 -3.53
C LEU A 245 -23.59 -25.84 -2.87
N PHE A 246 -24.51 -25.54 -1.95
CA PHE A 246 -24.52 -24.29 -1.19
C PHE A 246 -23.25 -24.10 -0.35
N ILE A 247 -22.82 -25.16 0.34
CA ILE A 247 -21.55 -25.17 1.08
C ILE A 247 -20.38 -24.91 0.12
N GLY A 248 -20.37 -25.55 -1.06
CA GLY A 248 -19.35 -25.32 -2.09
C GLY A 248 -19.31 -23.89 -2.60
N GLU A 249 -20.46 -23.27 -2.89
CA GLU A 249 -20.56 -21.87 -3.31
C GLU A 249 -20.09 -20.91 -2.23
N MET A 250 -20.45 -21.18 -0.98
CA MET A 250 -20.02 -20.38 0.16
C MET A 250 -18.52 -20.46 0.37
N PHE A 251 -17.92 -21.65 0.25
CA PHE A 251 -16.47 -21.79 0.27
C PHE A 251 -15.80 -21.02 -0.88
N LEU A 252 -16.36 -21.07 -2.09
CA LEU A 252 -15.84 -20.33 -3.23
C LEU A 252 -15.84 -18.81 -2.95
N ILE A 253 -16.92 -18.28 -2.39
CA ILE A 253 -17.09 -16.85 -2.14
C ILE A 253 -16.25 -16.38 -0.96
N ILE A 254 -16.24 -17.14 0.13
CA ILE A 254 -15.35 -16.87 1.27
C ILE A 254 -13.91 -16.87 0.79
N TYR A 255 -13.51 -17.84 -0.05
CA TYR A 255 -12.17 -17.88 -0.61
C TYR A 255 -11.88 -16.69 -1.54
N PHE A 256 -12.85 -16.29 -2.37
CA PHE A 256 -12.73 -15.13 -3.26
C PHE A 256 -12.58 -13.82 -2.48
N VAL A 257 -13.42 -13.58 -1.48
CA VAL A 257 -13.34 -12.40 -0.60
C VAL A 257 -12.02 -12.41 0.19
N TRP A 258 -11.58 -13.57 0.68
CA TRP A 258 -10.28 -13.73 1.32
C TRP A 258 -9.13 -13.35 0.36
N LEU A 259 -9.21 -13.79 -0.89
CA LEU A 259 -8.21 -13.46 -1.91
C LEU A 259 -8.15 -11.95 -2.16
N ILE A 260 -9.31 -11.28 -2.26
CA ILE A 260 -9.39 -9.82 -2.39
C ILE A 260 -8.74 -9.13 -1.18
N LEU A 261 -9.11 -9.52 0.03
CA LEU A 261 -8.56 -8.92 1.26
C LEU A 261 -7.05 -9.12 1.36
N ARG A 262 -6.57 -10.33 1.08
CA ARG A 262 -5.12 -10.65 1.03
C ARG A 262 -4.41 -9.75 0.02
N PHE A 263 -5.00 -9.60 -1.16
CA PHE A 263 -4.44 -8.80 -2.25
C PHE A 263 -4.36 -7.30 -1.91
N ILE A 264 -5.47 -6.71 -1.46
CA ILE A 264 -5.55 -5.29 -1.05
C ILE A 264 -4.54 -5.03 0.07
N PHE A 265 -4.50 -5.90 1.07
CA PHE A 265 -3.59 -5.72 2.20
C PHE A 265 -2.12 -5.80 1.79
N PHE A 266 -1.77 -6.78 0.93
CA PHE A 266 -0.42 -6.93 0.39
C PHE A 266 0.01 -5.66 -0.35
N ILE A 267 -0.84 -5.15 -1.25
CA ILE A 267 -0.56 -3.93 -2.01
C ILE A 267 -0.41 -2.71 -1.10
N SER A 268 -1.35 -2.48 -0.20
CA SER A 268 -1.33 -1.32 0.69
C SER A 268 -0.09 -1.31 1.58
N THR A 269 0.32 -2.49 2.07
CA THR A 269 1.54 -2.64 2.87
C THR A 269 2.79 -2.36 2.05
N LEU A 270 2.85 -2.90 0.83
CA LEU A 270 3.97 -2.70 -0.08
C LEU A 270 4.15 -1.21 -0.38
N GLN A 271 3.06 -0.52 -0.72
CA GLN A 271 3.05 0.92 -0.99
C GLN A 271 3.49 1.73 0.23
N LEU A 272 2.94 1.43 1.42
CA LEU A 272 3.29 2.16 2.65
C LEU A 272 4.77 1.99 3.02
N LEU A 273 5.36 0.80 2.81
CA LEU A 273 6.77 0.55 3.07
C LEU A 273 7.68 1.30 2.08
N ILE A 274 7.31 1.35 0.80
CA ILE A 274 8.02 2.16 -0.20
C ILE A 274 7.93 3.66 0.17
N VAL A 275 6.76 4.15 0.58
CA VAL A 275 6.59 5.54 1.05
C VAL A 275 7.51 5.82 2.25
N THR A 276 7.51 4.97 3.27
CA THR A 276 8.38 5.11 4.44
C THR A 276 9.86 5.16 4.06
N TYR A 277 10.28 4.28 3.14
CA TYR A 277 11.65 4.28 2.63
C TYR A 277 12.00 5.60 1.93
N VAL A 278 11.16 6.08 1.00
CA VAL A 278 11.37 7.34 0.28
C VAL A 278 11.46 8.52 1.26
N ILE A 279 10.56 8.59 2.25
CA ILE A 279 10.58 9.63 3.29
C ILE A 279 11.92 9.64 4.03
N CYS A 280 12.41 8.48 4.45
CA CYS A 280 13.65 8.37 5.21
C CYS A 280 14.87 8.78 4.37
N GLN A 281 14.96 8.30 3.13
CA GLN A 281 16.06 8.63 2.23
C GLN A 281 16.11 10.12 1.90
N ILE A 282 14.96 10.71 1.56
CA ILE A 282 14.89 12.15 1.30
C ILE A 282 15.20 12.97 2.55
N ALA A 283 14.72 12.56 3.74
CA ALA A 283 15.04 13.24 4.98
C ALA A 283 16.55 13.24 5.27
N GLU A 284 17.23 12.12 5.01
CA GLU A 284 18.67 12.00 5.14
C GLU A 284 19.42 12.88 4.12
N MET A 285 18.99 12.89 2.86
CA MET A 285 19.55 13.78 1.84
C MET A 285 19.40 15.26 2.24
N LYS A 286 18.22 15.66 2.72
CA LYS A 286 17.96 17.02 3.23
C LYS A 286 18.88 17.36 4.39
N HIS A 287 19.08 16.45 5.34
CA HIS A 287 19.97 16.68 6.46
C HIS A 287 21.43 16.89 5.99
N ARG A 288 21.91 16.06 5.06
CA ARG A 288 23.26 16.19 4.49
C ARG A 288 23.42 17.51 3.70
N LEU A 289 22.42 17.89 2.91
CA LEU A 289 22.43 19.16 2.16
C LEU A 289 22.35 20.38 3.07
N ARG A 290 21.51 20.34 4.11
CA ARG A 290 21.43 21.40 5.12
C ARG A 290 22.75 21.58 5.85
N LYS A 291 23.45 20.49 6.19
CA LYS A 291 24.78 20.57 6.81
C LYS A 291 25.81 21.22 5.88
N ILE A 292 25.73 20.92 4.59
CA ILE A 292 26.56 21.55 3.56
C ILE A 292 26.24 23.05 3.47
N GLU A 293 24.95 23.41 3.40
CA GLU A 293 24.46 24.79 3.40
C GLU A 293 24.91 25.60 4.64
N THR A 294 24.72 25.07 5.85
CA THR A 294 25.10 25.78 7.09
C THR A 294 26.61 25.98 7.22
N ASN A 295 27.42 25.05 6.69
CA ASN A 295 28.86 25.22 6.63
C ASN A 295 29.28 26.36 5.70
N PHE A 296 28.43 26.75 4.75
CA PHE A 296 28.63 27.94 3.91
C PHE A 296 28.18 29.21 4.62
N SER A 297 26.97 29.21 5.22
CA SER A 297 26.45 30.42 5.89
C SER A 297 27.35 30.87 7.05
N MET A 298 27.79 29.95 7.91
CA MET A 298 28.68 30.29 9.04
C MET A 298 30.06 30.80 8.59
N LYS A 299 30.55 30.39 7.41
CA LYS A 299 31.83 30.87 6.87
C LYS A 299 31.73 32.24 6.22
N ILE A 300 30.54 32.65 5.80
CA ILE A 300 30.28 33.99 5.28
C ILE A 300 30.26 35.00 6.44
N ASP A 301 29.66 34.65 7.58
CA ASP A 301 29.57 35.54 8.75
C ASP A 301 30.93 35.81 9.43
N TYR A 302 31.86 34.85 9.42
CA TYR A 302 33.21 35.04 9.98
C TYR A 302 34.21 35.72 9.04
N LEU A 303 33.86 35.93 7.77
CA LEU A 303 34.75 36.47 6.75
C LEU A 303 34.09 37.62 5.98
N PHE A 304 33.69 38.65 6.71
CA PHE A 304 33.49 39.99 6.15
C PHE A 304 34.85 40.64 5.83
N ILE A 305 35.65 39.99 4.98
CA ILE A 305 36.79 40.60 4.29
C ILE A 305 36.50 40.47 2.79
N PRO A 306 36.41 41.58 2.02
CA PRO A 306 35.77 41.59 0.71
C PRO A 306 36.57 40.95 -0.44
N THR A 307 37.69 40.27 -0.19
CA THR A 307 38.73 40.10 -1.23
C THR A 307 38.89 38.72 -1.85
N ILE A 308 38.12 37.68 -1.50
CA ILE A 308 38.24 36.40 -2.25
C ILE A 308 36.87 35.75 -2.47
N ARG A 309 36.13 36.25 -3.48
CA ARG A 309 35.11 35.46 -4.18
C ARG A 309 35.80 34.27 -4.84
N GLY A 310 35.65 33.09 -4.27
CA GLY A 310 36.11 31.84 -4.88
C GLY A 310 36.89 30.92 -3.96
N ARG A 311 36.39 30.65 -2.74
CA ARG A 311 36.93 29.54 -1.95
C ARG A 311 36.42 28.22 -2.52
N CYS A 312 37.35 27.34 -2.85
CA CYS A 312 37.04 26.01 -3.37
C CYS A 312 36.23 25.21 -2.35
N LEU A 313 35.08 24.71 -2.79
CA LEU A 313 34.40 23.60 -2.14
C LEU A 313 35.42 22.47 -1.89
N PRO A 314 35.64 22.04 -0.63
CA PRO A 314 36.59 20.97 -0.36
C PRO A 314 36.15 19.71 -1.11
N ILE A 315 37.12 18.98 -1.67
CA ILE A 315 36.86 17.80 -2.51
C ILE A 315 35.90 16.81 -1.82
N LYS A 316 36.02 16.64 -0.51
CA LYS A 316 35.12 15.80 0.31
C LYS A 316 33.65 16.22 0.22
N MET A 317 33.35 17.51 0.22
CA MET A 317 31.97 18.01 0.09
C MET A 317 31.44 17.87 -1.34
N ILE A 318 32.30 18.05 -2.35
CA ILE A 318 31.93 17.79 -3.76
C ILE A 318 31.60 16.31 -3.94
N GLN A 319 32.40 15.41 -3.37
CA GLN A 319 32.13 13.98 -3.37
C GLN A 319 30.79 13.66 -2.70
N GLN A 320 30.50 14.26 -1.53
CA GLN A 320 29.21 14.12 -0.86
C GLN A 320 28.04 14.61 -1.71
N LEU A 321 28.15 15.76 -2.37
CA LEU A 321 27.13 16.27 -3.30
C LEU A 321 26.92 15.33 -4.49
N CYS A 322 28.00 14.76 -5.04
CA CYS A 322 27.90 13.78 -6.12
C CYS A 322 27.19 12.51 -5.68
N VAL A 323 27.46 12.03 -4.47
CA VAL A 323 26.77 10.87 -3.87
C VAL A 323 25.29 11.19 -3.72
N ILE A 324 24.93 12.32 -3.12
CA ILE A 324 23.52 12.73 -2.93
C ILE A 324 22.79 12.84 -4.28
N HIS A 325 23.39 13.49 -5.28
CA HIS A 325 22.79 13.58 -6.62
C HIS A 325 22.58 12.20 -7.25
N ARG A 326 23.55 11.28 -7.13
CA ARG A 326 23.42 9.92 -7.67
C ARG A 326 22.35 9.11 -6.94
N GLU A 327 22.30 9.21 -5.61
CA GLU A 327 21.28 8.55 -4.78
C GLU A 327 19.87 9.07 -5.13
N HIS A 328 19.71 10.38 -5.27
CA HIS A 328 18.43 11.00 -5.67
C HIS A 328 17.97 10.52 -7.05
N LEU A 329 18.88 10.52 -8.05
CA LEU A 329 18.57 10.07 -9.40
C LEU A 329 18.18 8.58 -9.42
N ARG A 330 18.94 7.75 -8.68
CA ARG A 330 18.64 6.31 -8.54
C ARG A 330 17.27 6.08 -7.90
N LEU A 331 16.98 6.79 -6.81
CA LEU A 331 15.69 6.73 -6.12
C LEU A 331 14.55 7.14 -7.06
N SER A 332 14.72 8.22 -7.81
CA SER A 332 13.72 8.73 -8.76
C SER A 332 13.46 7.72 -9.89
N ILE A 333 14.52 7.15 -10.48
CA ILE A 333 14.40 6.13 -11.54
C ILE A 333 13.71 4.88 -11.01
N TYR A 334 14.13 4.37 -9.85
CA TYR A 334 13.53 3.19 -9.25
C TYR A 334 12.07 3.40 -8.95
N TYR A 335 11.69 4.55 -8.39
CA TYR A 335 10.31 4.85 -8.09
C TYR A 335 9.45 4.97 -9.37
N CYS A 336 9.89 5.74 -10.36
CA CYS A 336 9.15 5.88 -11.63
C CYS A 336 9.01 4.56 -12.37
N LYS A 337 10.10 3.79 -12.48
CA LYS A 337 10.10 2.49 -13.18
C LYS A 337 9.25 1.46 -12.44
N SER A 338 9.37 1.38 -11.11
CA SER A 338 8.56 0.48 -10.29
C SER A 338 7.08 0.82 -10.36
N PHE A 339 6.76 2.11 -10.40
CA PHE A 339 5.39 2.54 -10.63
C PHE A 339 4.89 2.08 -11.99
N GLN A 340 5.60 2.37 -13.08
CA GLN A 340 5.14 2.02 -14.43
C GLN A 340 4.98 0.50 -14.64
N GLU A 341 5.90 -0.31 -14.13
CA GLU A 341 5.89 -1.76 -14.36
C GLU A 341 4.81 -2.52 -13.57
N VAL A 342 4.50 -2.07 -12.35
CA VAL A 342 3.64 -2.83 -11.42
C VAL A 342 2.35 -2.09 -11.07
N TRP A 343 2.44 -0.78 -10.86
CA TRP A 343 1.37 0.00 -10.25
C TRP A 343 0.56 0.83 -11.24
N GLY A 344 1.18 1.29 -12.32
CA GLY A 344 0.61 2.27 -13.24
C GLY A 344 -0.68 1.77 -13.88
N SER A 345 -0.64 0.57 -14.47
CA SER A 345 -1.84 -0.04 -15.07
C SER A 345 -2.92 -0.32 -14.03
N PHE A 346 -2.56 -0.79 -12.84
CA PHE A 346 -3.51 -1.08 -11.77
C PHE A 346 -4.23 0.19 -11.28
N PHE A 347 -3.48 1.24 -10.94
CA PHE A 347 -4.06 2.49 -10.47
C PHE A 347 -4.83 3.22 -11.58
N PHE A 348 -4.35 3.18 -12.82
CA PHE A 348 -5.07 3.76 -13.94
C PHE A 348 -6.45 3.13 -14.09
N VAL A 349 -6.48 1.80 -14.06
CA VAL A 349 -7.70 1.02 -14.11
C VAL A 349 -8.59 1.33 -12.90
N PHE A 350 -8.04 1.32 -11.67
CA PHE A 350 -8.79 1.67 -10.45
C PHE A 350 -9.44 3.06 -10.50
N ILE A 351 -8.73 4.07 -11.02
CA ILE A 351 -9.27 5.43 -11.21
C ILE A 351 -10.37 5.42 -12.27
N ALA A 352 -10.12 4.78 -13.42
CA ALA A 352 -11.10 4.69 -14.51
C ALA A 352 -12.42 4.06 -14.05
N PHE A 353 -12.34 3.07 -13.15
CA PHE A 353 -13.49 2.40 -12.56
C PHE A 353 -14.13 3.13 -11.39
N SER A 354 -13.40 4.02 -10.73
CA SER A 354 -13.98 4.83 -9.65
C SER A 354 -15.08 5.76 -10.17
N ILE A 355 -14.92 6.30 -11.39
CA ILE A 355 -15.92 7.20 -12.00
C ILE A 355 -17.28 6.49 -12.16
N PRO A 356 -17.39 5.32 -12.83
CA PRO A 356 -18.64 4.56 -12.88
C PRO A 356 -19.22 4.21 -11.52
N ILE A 357 -18.39 3.82 -10.54
CA ILE A 357 -18.86 3.51 -9.17
C ILE A 357 -19.55 4.73 -8.56
N HIS A 358 -18.92 5.90 -8.64
CA HIS A 358 -19.49 7.13 -8.09
C HIS A 358 -20.76 7.56 -8.82
N VAL A 359 -20.79 7.48 -10.16
CA VAL A 359 -22.00 7.78 -10.95
C VAL A 359 -23.15 6.83 -10.58
N MET A 360 -22.87 5.53 -10.48
CA MET A 360 -23.88 4.53 -10.09
C MET A 360 -24.40 4.77 -8.68
N SER A 361 -23.54 5.10 -7.72
CA SER A 361 -23.95 5.44 -6.36
C SER A 361 -24.86 6.67 -6.33
N LEU A 362 -24.53 7.71 -7.09
CA LEU A 362 -25.34 8.94 -7.16
C LEU A 362 -26.69 8.70 -7.84
N VAL A 363 -26.70 7.98 -8.97
CA VAL A 363 -27.93 7.57 -9.65
C VAL A 363 -28.79 6.71 -8.72
N SER A 364 -28.19 5.79 -7.96
CA SER A 364 -28.90 4.95 -6.99
C SER A 364 -29.53 5.80 -5.89
N LEU A 365 -28.79 6.74 -5.29
CA LEU A 365 -29.29 7.66 -4.27
C LEU A 365 -30.47 8.51 -4.76
N ARG A 366 -30.43 8.94 -6.03
CA ARG A 366 -31.49 9.72 -6.66
C ARG A 366 -32.73 8.89 -6.99
N SER A 367 -32.54 7.65 -7.43
CA SER A 367 -33.65 6.75 -7.81
C SER A 367 -34.39 6.15 -6.61
N MET A 368 -33.79 6.18 -5.42
CA MET A 368 -34.36 5.61 -4.20
C MET A 368 -35.42 6.51 -3.57
N SER A 369 -36.58 5.93 -3.23
CA SER A 369 -37.64 6.59 -2.47
C SER A 369 -37.18 6.93 -1.05
N ASN A 370 -37.77 7.99 -0.47
CA ASN A 370 -37.38 8.49 0.86
C ASN A 370 -37.51 7.46 1.98
N ASP A 371 -38.37 6.45 1.84
CA ASP A 371 -38.65 5.44 2.87
C ASP A 371 -37.51 4.42 3.07
N SER A 372 -36.53 4.36 2.16
CA SER A 372 -35.44 3.36 2.16
C SER A 372 -34.16 3.84 2.88
N HIS A 373 -34.29 4.40 4.07
CA HIS A 373 -33.19 5.03 4.82
C HIS A 373 -31.96 4.12 5.03
N HIS A 374 -32.15 2.83 5.31
CA HIS A 374 -31.05 1.88 5.50
C HIS A 374 -30.22 1.64 4.24
N LEU A 375 -30.88 1.52 3.08
CA LEU A 375 -30.24 1.33 1.78
C LEU A 375 -29.50 2.59 1.35
N ARG A 376 -30.11 3.77 1.54
CA ARG A 376 -29.44 5.05 1.32
C ARG A 376 -28.18 5.17 2.16
N LEU A 377 -28.25 4.84 3.46
CA LEU A 377 -27.10 4.87 4.36
C LEU A 377 -25.98 3.92 3.86
N GLN A 378 -26.33 2.73 3.37
CA GLN A 378 -25.36 1.79 2.82
C GLN A 378 -24.67 2.33 1.55
N VAL A 379 -25.43 2.96 0.64
CA VAL A 379 -24.86 3.59 -0.56
C VAL A 379 -23.95 4.77 -0.18
N TYR A 380 -24.35 5.61 0.78
CA TYR A 380 -23.51 6.69 1.31
C TYR A 380 -22.21 6.17 1.93
N ILE A 381 -22.28 5.15 2.77
CA ILE A 381 -21.09 4.53 3.38
C ILE A 381 -20.17 3.98 2.29
N THR A 382 -20.73 3.27 1.31
CA THR A 382 -19.94 2.69 0.21
C THR A 382 -19.27 3.78 -0.63
N PHE A 383 -20.00 4.84 -0.98
CA PHE A 383 -19.50 6.00 -1.71
C PHE A 383 -18.38 6.71 -0.94
N PHE A 384 -18.58 6.94 0.37
CA PHE A 384 -17.62 7.63 1.21
C PHE A 384 -16.35 6.81 1.42
N VAL A 385 -16.49 5.51 1.72
CA VAL A 385 -15.35 4.60 1.88
C VAL A 385 -14.55 4.51 0.59
N HIS A 386 -15.21 4.33 -0.57
CA HIS A 386 -14.53 4.27 -1.86
C HIS A 386 -13.81 5.60 -2.17
N SER A 387 -14.49 6.74 -1.99
CA SER A 387 -13.88 8.08 -2.16
C SER A 387 -12.64 8.26 -1.29
N LEU A 388 -12.74 7.91 -0.01
CA LEU A 388 -11.65 8.06 0.95
C LEU A 388 -10.47 7.16 0.59
N THR A 389 -10.73 5.92 0.13
CA THR A 389 -9.67 5.01 -0.32
C THR A 389 -8.95 5.52 -1.56
N LEU A 390 -9.68 6.08 -2.53
CA LEU A 390 -9.10 6.69 -3.73
C LEU A 390 -8.27 7.93 -3.40
N ILE A 391 -8.80 8.83 -2.57
CA ILE A 391 -8.09 10.04 -2.13
C ILE A 391 -6.84 9.64 -1.36
N ALA A 392 -6.92 8.67 -0.45
CA ALA A 392 -5.76 8.19 0.31
C ALA A 392 -4.69 7.62 -0.63
N ALA A 393 -5.07 6.74 -1.56
CA ALA A 393 -4.15 6.15 -2.53
C ALA A 393 -3.43 7.22 -3.37
N LEU A 394 -4.17 8.16 -3.97
CA LEU A 394 -3.61 9.24 -4.78
C LEU A 394 -2.77 10.21 -3.95
N SER A 395 -3.16 10.47 -2.70
CA SER A 395 -2.40 11.32 -1.77
C SER A 395 -1.04 10.72 -1.46
N THR A 396 -0.95 9.39 -1.26
CA THR A 396 0.35 8.75 -1.02
C THR A 396 1.31 8.96 -2.20
N LEU A 397 0.81 8.81 -3.43
CA LEU A 397 1.58 9.01 -4.66
C LEU A 397 1.99 10.48 -4.83
N ALA A 398 1.08 11.42 -4.56
CA ALA A 398 1.34 12.85 -4.61
C ALA A 398 2.36 13.32 -3.56
N ILE A 399 2.29 12.78 -2.33
CA ILE A 399 3.28 13.04 -1.27
C ILE A 399 4.66 12.57 -1.72
N GLN A 400 4.77 11.38 -2.30
CA GLN A 400 6.04 10.86 -2.82
C GLN A 400 6.61 11.77 -3.92
N THR A 401 5.79 12.21 -4.88
CA THR A 401 6.20 13.19 -5.90
C THR A 401 6.71 14.47 -5.25
N SER A 402 5.98 15.04 -4.29
CA SER A 402 6.39 16.27 -3.59
C SER A 402 7.71 16.09 -2.84
N LEU A 403 7.89 14.97 -2.15
CA LEU A 403 9.11 14.66 -1.41
C LEU A 403 10.34 14.60 -2.32
N LEU A 404 10.24 13.98 -3.50
CA LEU A 404 11.36 13.92 -4.45
C LEU A 404 11.82 15.33 -4.89
N HIS A 405 10.92 16.31 -4.95
CA HIS A 405 11.25 17.67 -5.36
C HIS A 405 11.71 18.57 -4.21
N SER A 406 11.33 18.25 -2.98
CA SER A 406 11.62 19.07 -1.80
C SER A 406 13.12 19.24 -1.49
N VAL A 407 13.99 18.48 -2.15
CA VAL A 407 15.46 18.63 -2.12
C VAL A 407 15.91 19.93 -2.79
N SER A 408 15.13 20.47 -3.73
CA SER A 408 15.48 21.68 -4.48
C SER A 408 15.69 22.90 -3.58
N LYS A 409 15.02 22.98 -2.42
CA LYS A 409 15.10 24.10 -1.48
C LYS A 409 16.53 24.41 -1.02
N TYR A 410 17.40 23.41 -0.96
CA TYR A 410 18.78 23.55 -0.47
C TYR A 410 19.80 23.87 -1.57
N LEU A 411 19.43 23.68 -2.84
CA LEU A 411 20.35 23.83 -3.97
C LEU A 411 20.72 25.30 -4.29
N PRO A 412 19.81 26.29 -4.21
CA PRO A 412 20.13 27.69 -4.50
C PRO A 412 21.28 28.26 -3.68
N ALA A 413 21.41 27.86 -2.41
CA ALA A 413 22.50 28.31 -1.54
C ALA A 413 23.83 27.63 -1.86
N ILE A 414 23.80 26.41 -2.42
CA ILE A 414 24.99 25.59 -2.68
C ILE A 414 25.58 25.86 -4.07
N ILE A 415 24.74 26.03 -5.09
CA ILE A 415 25.16 26.16 -6.51
C ILE A 415 26.13 27.34 -6.75
N PRO A 416 25.93 28.55 -6.19
CA PRO A 416 26.83 29.68 -6.39
C PRO A 416 28.28 29.38 -5.95
N GLU A 417 28.43 28.60 -4.86
CA GLU A 417 29.70 28.25 -4.22
C GLU A 417 30.50 27.16 -4.98
N ILE A 418 29.89 26.51 -5.98
CA ILE A 418 30.58 25.52 -6.81
C ILE A 418 31.49 26.23 -7.83
N LYS A 419 32.81 26.18 -7.60
CA LYS A 419 33.81 26.76 -8.51
C LYS A 419 33.91 26.03 -9.87
N TYR A 420 33.73 24.71 -9.89
CA TYR A 420 33.90 23.91 -11.10
C TYR A 420 32.69 24.06 -12.04
N THR A 421 32.87 24.75 -13.17
CA THR A 421 31.80 25.09 -14.13
C THR A 421 30.96 23.88 -14.55
N ARG A 422 31.59 22.74 -14.87
CA ARG A 422 30.88 21.50 -15.25
C ARG A 422 29.96 20.98 -14.14
N PHE A 423 30.43 21.01 -12.88
CA PHE A 423 29.61 20.62 -11.74
C PHE A 423 28.51 21.65 -11.49
N LYS A 424 28.84 22.95 -11.54
CA LYS A 424 27.87 24.03 -11.36
C LYS A 424 26.72 23.93 -12.36
N LEU A 425 27.01 23.73 -13.64
CA LEU A 425 26.01 23.50 -14.69
C LEU A 425 25.17 22.25 -14.42
N ARG A 426 25.80 21.14 -14.01
CA ARG A 426 25.07 19.91 -13.66
C ARG A 426 24.08 20.13 -12.52
N PHE A 427 24.51 20.78 -11.43
CA PHE A 427 23.63 21.06 -10.28
C PHE A 427 22.59 22.14 -10.59
N GLY A 428 22.92 23.12 -11.45
CA GLY A 428 21.96 24.07 -12.01
C GLY A 428 20.86 23.39 -12.82
N ASN A 429 21.24 22.48 -13.73
CA ASN A 429 20.28 21.67 -14.50
C ASN A 429 19.43 20.76 -13.59
N TRP A 430 20.03 20.21 -12.53
CA TRP A 430 19.28 19.40 -11.57
C TRP A 430 18.25 20.26 -10.80
N PHE A 431 18.65 21.45 -10.35
CA PHE A 431 17.75 22.39 -9.70
C PHE A 431 16.59 22.80 -10.63
N ASP A 432 16.89 23.20 -11.86
CA ASP A 432 15.88 23.59 -12.84
C ASP A 432 14.89 22.46 -13.14
N ARG A 433 15.38 21.22 -13.26
CA ARG A 433 14.49 20.05 -13.40
C ARG A 433 13.59 19.82 -12.19
N LEU A 434 14.05 20.12 -10.98
CA LEU A 434 13.25 19.93 -9.77
C LEU A 434 12.20 21.05 -9.59
N THR A 435 12.51 22.28 -10.02
CA THR A 435 11.60 23.42 -9.89
C THR A 435 10.62 23.50 -11.06
N ASN A 436 11.16 23.55 -12.28
CA ASN A 436 10.44 23.94 -13.50
C ASN A 436 10.23 22.77 -14.47
N GLY A 437 11.06 21.73 -14.39
CA GLY A 437 10.96 20.56 -15.26
C GLY A 437 9.77 19.63 -14.97
N LYS A 438 9.60 18.62 -15.84
CA LYS A 438 8.65 17.52 -15.63
C LYS A 438 8.93 16.85 -14.29
N LYS A 439 7.90 16.74 -13.46
CA LYS A 439 8.04 16.21 -12.10
C LYS A 439 8.48 14.74 -12.12
N TYR A 440 9.47 14.40 -11.29
CA TYR A 440 9.82 13.02 -10.95
C TYR A 440 8.70 12.40 -10.11
N GLY A 441 7.90 11.51 -10.69
CA GLY A 441 6.85 10.82 -9.97
C GLY A 441 6.00 9.90 -10.85
N PRO A 442 5.07 9.16 -10.24
CA PRO A 442 4.09 8.35 -10.92
C PRO A 442 3.30 9.23 -11.88
N SER A 443 3.22 8.78 -13.13
CA SER A 443 2.42 9.44 -14.15
C SER A 443 1.51 8.42 -14.81
N PHE A 444 0.29 8.85 -15.12
CA PHE A 444 -0.57 8.14 -16.04
C PHE A 444 -0.37 8.79 -17.40
N GLU A 445 0.06 8.04 -18.41
CA GLU A 445 -0.04 8.50 -19.78
C GLU A 445 -1.50 8.29 -20.20
N PRO A 446 -2.30 9.33 -20.51
CA PRO A 446 -1.96 10.69 -20.97
C PRO A 446 -2.11 11.86 -19.95
N ILE A 447 -2.56 11.61 -18.71
CA ILE A 447 -2.97 12.63 -17.71
C ILE A 447 -1.78 13.42 -17.13
N GLY A 448 -0.58 12.84 -17.12
CA GLY A 448 0.61 13.44 -16.54
C GLY A 448 0.91 12.96 -15.12
N THR A 449 1.74 13.71 -14.39
CA THR A 449 2.28 13.27 -13.09
C THR A 449 1.26 13.52 -11.98
N ILE A 450 1.08 12.55 -11.08
CA ILE A 450 0.17 12.67 -9.95
C ILE A 450 0.78 13.64 -8.93
N THR A 451 0.08 14.75 -8.69
CA THR A 451 0.49 15.80 -7.76
C THR A 451 -0.65 16.14 -6.80
N GLY A 452 -0.39 16.96 -5.79
CA GLY A 452 -1.43 17.45 -4.89
C GLY A 452 -2.56 18.18 -5.62
N HIS A 453 -2.27 18.85 -6.74
CA HIS A 453 -3.28 19.47 -7.59
C HIS A 453 -4.22 18.44 -8.23
N THR A 454 -3.69 17.27 -8.63
CA THR A 454 -4.51 16.16 -9.13
C THR A 454 -5.48 15.67 -8.05
N VAL A 455 -5.00 15.52 -6.81
CA VAL A 455 -5.82 15.10 -5.67
C VAL A 455 -6.91 16.13 -5.36
N LEU A 456 -6.54 17.41 -5.32
CA LEU A 456 -7.49 18.50 -5.07
C LEU A 456 -8.57 18.58 -6.15
N ASN A 457 -8.20 18.48 -7.44
CA ASN A 457 -9.18 18.47 -8.53
C ASN A 457 -10.17 17.32 -8.40
N ILE A 458 -9.67 16.12 -8.09
CA ILE A 458 -10.52 14.95 -7.89
C ILE A 458 -11.45 15.15 -6.69
N LEU A 459 -10.94 15.72 -5.60
CA LEU A 459 -11.74 16.05 -4.43
C LEU A 459 -12.80 17.11 -4.74
N PHE A 460 -12.48 18.14 -5.52
CA PHE A 460 -13.44 19.16 -5.95
C PHE A 460 -14.51 18.61 -6.88
N ILE A 461 -14.15 17.71 -7.81
CA ILE A 461 -15.14 17.04 -8.65
C ILE A 461 -16.10 16.23 -7.77
N TYR A 462 -15.57 15.47 -6.81
CA TYR A 462 -16.43 14.65 -5.95
C TYR A 462 -17.26 15.48 -4.96
N VAL A 463 -16.69 16.50 -4.33
CA VAL A 463 -17.41 17.36 -3.38
C VAL A 463 -18.38 18.29 -4.13
N GLY A 464 -17.97 18.87 -5.26
CA GLY A 464 -18.79 19.76 -6.07
C GLY A 464 -20.02 19.08 -6.68
N ILE A 465 -19.89 17.81 -7.09
CA ILE A 465 -21.04 17.00 -7.52
C ILE A 465 -22.04 16.77 -6.36
N ASN A 466 -21.59 16.75 -5.11
CA ASN A 466 -22.45 16.54 -3.94
C ASN A 466 -23.01 17.85 -3.33
N ILE A 467 -22.43 19.03 -3.62
CA ILE A 467 -22.88 20.33 -3.08
C ILE A 467 -23.90 21.02 -4.00
N HIS A 468 -23.93 20.66 -5.29
CA HIS A 468 -24.92 21.18 -6.25
C HIS A 468 -26.26 20.42 -6.23
N GLU A 469 -26.37 19.40 -5.38
CA GLU A 469 -27.60 18.75 -4.91
C GLU A 469 -28.01 19.35 -3.55
#